data_AF-A0A5C6TT70-F1
#
_entry.id   AF-A0A5C6TT70-F1
#
_cell.length_a   1.000
_cell.length_b   1.000
_cell.length_c   1.000
_cell.angle_alpha   90.00
_cell.angle_beta   90.00
_cell.angle_gamma   90.00
#
_symmetry.space_group_name_H-M   'P 1'
#
loop_
_entity.id
_entity.type
_entity.pdbx_description
1 polymer ?
#
loop_
_entity_poly.entity_id
_entity_poly.type
_entity_poly.pdbx_seq_one_letter_code
_entity_poly.pdbx_strand_id
1 'polypeptide(L)' 'MPRSTHPRPPTASQQLEELLGFPWPFPGRLPKYDLSTWTVTDDWPEHIPVTEAEVDVFERWFSDLFDELFGPDP' A
#
# COMPACT_ATOMS: atom_id res chain seq x y z
N MET A 1 -11.00 -11.93 45.25
CA MET A 1 -11.67 -11.87 43.93
C MET A 1 -10.60 -11.76 42.86
N PRO A 2 -10.39 -12.77 42.00
CA PRO A 2 -9.44 -12.65 40.90
C PRO A 2 -9.99 -11.67 39.85
N ARG A 3 -9.15 -10.70 39.45
CA ARG A 3 -9.50 -9.68 38.47
C ARG A 3 -9.52 -10.34 37.09
N SER A 4 -10.67 -10.33 36.41
CA SER A 4 -10.77 -10.82 35.04
C SER A 4 -9.92 -9.94 34.13
N THR A 5 -8.74 -10.42 33.74
CA THR A 5 -7.91 -9.77 32.72
C THR A 5 -8.60 -9.97 31.38
N HIS A 6 -9.32 -8.95 30.91
CA HIS A 6 -9.75 -8.96 29.51
C HIS A 6 -8.51 -8.92 28.62
N PRO A 7 -8.38 -9.84 27.66
CA PRO A 7 -7.28 -9.79 26.70
C PRO A 7 -7.36 -8.46 25.96
N ARG A 8 -6.22 -7.78 25.86
CA ARG A 8 -6.16 -6.51 25.12
C ARG A 8 -6.48 -6.80 23.65
N PRO A 9 -7.31 -5.97 22.99
CA PRO A 9 -7.53 -6.10 21.56
C PRO A 9 -6.19 -5.95 20.82
N PRO A 10 -6.01 -6.68 19.70
CA PRO A 10 -4.77 -6.64 18.94
C PRO A 10 -4.51 -5.22 18.42
N THR A 11 -3.25 -4.81 18.44
CA THR A 11 -2.84 -3.53 17.84
C THR A 11 -2.94 -3.61 16.32
N ALA A 12 -3.04 -2.45 15.65
CA ALA A 12 -3.01 -2.40 14.19
C ALA A 12 -1.76 -3.09 13.60
N SER A 13 -0.60 -2.98 14.26
CA SER A 13 0.62 -3.67 13.84
C SER A 13 0.50 -5.19 13.94
N GLN A 14 -0.18 -5.73 14.95
CA GLN A 14 -0.43 -7.17 15.11
C GLN A 14 -1.40 -7.69 14.06
N GLN A 15 -2.43 -6.92 13.73
CA GLN A 15 -3.36 -7.27 12.64
C GLN A 15 -2.64 -7.28 11.28
N LEU A 16 -1.74 -6.33 11.05
CA LEU A 16 -0.96 -6.27 9.80
C LEU A 16 0.04 -7.44 9.70
N GLU A 17 0.72 -7.80 10.79
CA GLU A 17 1.60 -8.96 10.83
C GLU A 17 0.86 -10.27 10.52
N GLU A 18 -0.36 -10.44 11.05
CA GLU A 18 -1.22 -11.59 10.75
C GLU A 18 -1.62 -11.66 9.26
N LEU A 19 -1.94 -10.51 8.65
CA LEU A 19 -2.29 -10.43 7.23
C LEU A 19 -1.09 -10.71 6.31
N LEU A 20 0.08 -10.20 6.66
CA LEU A 20 1.28 -10.28 5.83
C LEU A 20 2.00 -11.64 5.95
N GLY A 21 1.82 -12.35 7.06
CA GLY A 21 2.51 -13.62 7.32
C GLY A 21 4.00 -13.47 7.63
N PHE A 22 4.49 -12.23 7.82
CA PHE A 22 5.84 -11.91 8.27
C PHE A 22 5.82 -10.74 9.26
N PRO A 23 6.84 -10.62 10.13
CA PRO A 23 6.86 -9.60 11.17
C PRO A 23 6.75 -8.19 10.61
N TRP A 24 5.88 -7.37 11.20
CA TRP A 24 5.75 -5.97 10.81
C TRP A 24 7.07 -5.22 11.09
N PRO A 25 7.77 -4.69 10.07
CA PRO A 25 9.16 -4.23 10.21
C PRO A 25 9.30 -2.91 10.98
N PHE A 26 8.19 -2.20 11.21
CA PHE A 26 8.18 -0.90 11.89
C PHE A 26 7.55 -1.01 13.28
N PRO A 27 8.33 -1.34 14.34
CA PRO A 27 7.80 -1.41 15.68
C PRO A 27 7.37 -0.02 16.17
N GLY A 28 6.08 0.17 16.43
CA GLY A 28 5.54 1.36 17.09
C GLY A 28 4.82 2.35 16.18
N ARG A 29 4.75 3.61 16.62
CA ARG A 29 4.04 4.67 15.89
C ARG A 29 4.93 5.12 14.73
N LEU A 30 4.38 5.12 13.52
CA LEU A 30 5.05 5.66 12.34
C LEU A 30 5.63 7.06 12.66
N PRO A 31 6.87 7.38 12.21
CA PRO A 31 7.42 8.72 12.32
C PRO A 31 6.39 9.74 11.83
N LYS A 32 6.04 10.71 12.67
CA LYS A 32 5.04 11.74 12.35
C LYS A 32 5.50 12.50 11.11
N TYR A 33 4.83 12.28 9.97
CA TYR A 33 4.73 13.15 8.79
C TYR A 33 6.01 13.78 8.22
N ASP A 34 7.20 13.35 8.65
CA ASP A 34 8.44 13.79 8.07
C ASP A 34 8.69 12.93 6.83
N LEU A 35 8.31 13.47 5.67
CA LEU A 35 8.50 12.84 4.37
C LEU A 35 9.97 12.46 4.11
N SER A 36 10.94 13.10 4.79
CA SER A 36 12.34 12.72 4.67
C SER A 36 12.67 11.36 5.29
N THR A 37 11.80 10.85 6.17
CA THR A 37 11.92 9.50 6.78
C THR A 37 11.23 8.41 5.95
N TRP A 38 10.48 8.79 4.91
CA TRP A 38 9.83 7.83 4.05
C TRP A 38 10.86 7.20 3.12
N THR A 39 11.04 5.89 3.28
CA THR A 39 11.84 5.10 2.36
C THR A 39 10.90 4.57 1.29
N VAL A 40 11.08 5.01 0.05
CA VAL A 40 10.40 4.40 -1.10
C VAL A 40 11.21 3.16 -1.49
N THR A 41 10.71 1.99 -1.14
CA THR A 41 11.27 0.72 -1.62
C THR A 41 10.47 0.26 -2.84
N ASP A 42 11.19 -0.01 -3.92
CA ASP A 42 10.60 -0.66 -5.09
C ASP A 42 10.80 -2.17 -4.93
N ASP A 43 9.94 -2.78 -4.10
CA ASP A 43 9.94 -4.22 -3.81
C ASP A 43 9.17 -5.02 -4.87
N TRP A 44 8.98 -4.45 -6.06
CA TRP A 44 8.21 -5.07 -7.13
C TRP A 44 9.05 -6.14 -7.84
N PRO A 45 8.41 -7.23 -8.31
CA PRO A 45 9.10 -8.21 -9.15
C PRO A 45 9.58 -7.53 -10.44
N GLU A 46 10.64 -8.09 -11.05
CA GLU A 46 11.19 -7.59 -12.32
C GLU A 46 10.10 -7.40 -13.40
N HIS A 47 9.06 -8.23 -13.36
CA HIS A 47 7.84 -8.07 -14.13
C HIS A 47 6.62 -8.22 -13.25
N ILE A 48 5.78 -7.18 -13.21
CA ILE A 48 4.42 -7.28 -12.66
C ILE A 48 3.51 -7.81 -13.76
N PRO A 49 2.87 -8.97 -13.57
CA PRO A 49 1.89 -9.46 -14.52
C PRO A 49 0.66 -8.55 -14.45
N VAL A 50 0.37 -7.88 -15.55
CA VAL A 50 -0.87 -7.10 -15.75
C VAL A 50 -1.65 -7.77 -16.88
N THR A 51 -2.95 -7.95 -16.67
CA THR A 51 -3.85 -8.50 -17.68
C THR A 51 -4.46 -7.42 -18.55
N GLU A 52 -4.87 -7.76 -19.78
CA GLU A 52 -5.56 -6.83 -20.68
C GLU A 52 -6.81 -6.21 -20.02
N ALA A 53 -7.55 -6.99 -19.22
CA ALA A 53 -8.72 -6.50 -18.51
C ALA A 53 -8.37 -5.44 -17.44
N GLU A 54 -7.20 -5.53 -16.83
CA GLU A 54 -6.70 -4.53 -15.87
C GLU A 54 -6.22 -3.28 -16.60
N VAL A 55 -5.57 -3.44 -17.76
CA VAL A 55 -5.20 -2.32 -18.64
C VAL A 55 -6.44 -1.56 -19.09
N ASP A 56 -7.48 -2.25 -19.55
CA ASP A 56 -8.76 -1.65 -19.96
C ASP A 56 -9.39 -0.81 -18.85
N VAL A 57 -9.34 -1.28 -17.60
CA VAL A 57 -9.85 -0.53 -16.45
C VAL A 57 -9.00 0.72 -16.22
N PHE A 58 -7.68 0.58 -16.30
CA PHE A 58 -6.77 1.70 -16.12
C PHE A 58 -6.98 2.79 -17.19
N GLU A 59 -7.05 2.40 -18.45
CA GLU A 59 -7.29 3.32 -19.56
C GLU A 59 -8.63 4.03 -19.45
N ARG A 60 -9.71 3.35 -19.04
CA ARG A 60 -11.03 4.00 -18.88
C ARG A 60 -11.04 5.16 -17.87
N TRP A 61 -10.14 5.16 -16.90
CA TRP A 61 -10.05 6.22 -15.88
C TRP A 61 -9.03 7.30 -16.22
N PHE A 62 -8.04 7.00 -17.06
CA PHE A 62 -6.92 7.90 -17.36
C PHE A 62 -6.78 8.26 -18.85
N SER A 63 -7.68 7.79 -19.72
CA SER A 63 -7.60 8.00 -21.17
C SER A 63 -7.58 9.48 -21.53
N ASP A 64 -8.40 10.30 -20.88
CA ASP A 64 -8.46 11.75 -21.12
C ASP A 64 -7.16 12.46 -20.74
N LEU A 65 -6.56 12.07 -19.61
CA LEU A 65 -5.24 12.56 -19.20
C LEU A 65 -4.15 12.15 -20.20
N PHE A 66 -4.19 10.92 -20.72
CA PHE A 66 -3.22 10.47 -21.72
C PHE A 66 -3.40 11.15 -23.06
N ASP A 67 -4.64 11.38 -23.49
CA ASP A 67 -4.93 12.15 -24.70
C ASP A 67 -4.48 13.60 -24.57
N GLU A 68 -4.54 14.20 -23.38
CA GLU A 68 -3.97 15.53 -23.13
C GLU A 68 -2.44 15.53 -23.13
N LEU A 69 -1.81 14.51 -22.53
CA LEU A 69 -0.36 14.45 -22.34
C LEU A 69 0.40 13.97 -23.59
N PHE A 70 -0.23 13.10 -24.38
CA PHE A 70 0.39 12.39 -25.51
C PHE A 70 -0.42 12.51 -26.81
N GLY A 71 -1.54 13.23 -26.79
CA GLY A 71 -2.30 13.52 -27.99
C GLY A 71 -1.47 14.26 -29.03
N PRO A 72 -1.91 14.26 -30.30
CA PRO A 72 -1.21 14.97 -31.35
C PRO A 72 -1.14 16.47 -31.02
N ASP A 73 0.07 17.05 -31.12
CA ASP A 73 0.23 18.50 -31.13
C ASP A 73 -0.59 19.09 -32.30
N PRO A 74 -1.22 20.27 -32.11
CA PRO A 74 -2.07 20.90 -33.12
C PRO A 74 -1.35 21.24 -34.43
#